data_AF-A0A3A9ZGZ5-F1
#
_entry.id   AF-A0A3A9ZGZ5-F1
#
_cell.length_a   1.000
_cell.length_b   1.000
_cell.length_c   1.000
_cell.angle_alpha   90.00
_cell.angle_beta   90.00
_cell.angle_gamma   90.00
#
_symmetry.space_group_name_H-M   'P 1'
#
loop_
_entity.id
_entity.type
_entity.pdbx_description
1 polymer ?
#
loop_
_entity_poly.entity_id
_entity_poly.type
_entity_poly.pdbx_seq_one_letter_code
_entity_poly.pdbx_strand_id
1 'polypeptide(L)'
;MKESGAWKALANGDRATPVVLAVDFDTTGRPEATFAALAGTMNRPEPIWHTLPPAPGSPEASTGAGYVEHWIRDLAAERAPVKAVLGFCAGSVYAAALADRIAAWQDPPLVVIFDPELLNSQILMWQFQKVSGFMAGTLSAAEIAEARRIGQQAFEYSTGPVDLKDRLITLMHDFGDPALARAGLDATRRAELFGVFSGFLGYLALASELDPRERWREAVAFSSNTPLSGLNAMRANGVEVAVAKEVHCPVEHAGMLADRRLAEAVAELLDN
;
A
#
# COMPACT_ATOMS: atom_id res chain seq x y z
N MET A 1 8.74 -20.05 -10.02
CA MET A 1 8.65 -18.80 -10.80
C MET A 1 10.00 -18.11 -10.88
N LYS A 2 10.28 -17.38 -11.95
CA LYS A 2 11.31 -16.32 -11.94
C LYS A 2 10.64 -15.03 -11.46
N GLU A 3 11.41 -14.07 -10.97
CA GLU A 3 10.92 -12.70 -10.79
C GLU A 3 10.20 -12.26 -12.07
N SER A 4 8.95 -11.81 -11.93
CA SER A 4 8.18 -11.21 -13.02
C SER A 4 8.12 -9.70 -12.81
N GLY A 5 7.70 -8.94 -13.81
CA GLY A 5 7.58 -7.48 -13.69
C GLY A 5 6.59 -7.03 -12.60
N ALA A 6 5.81 -7.96 -12.03
CA ALA A 6 4.78 -7.72 -11.03
C ALA A 6 5.20 -8.12 -9.60
N TRP A 7 6.30 -8.88 -9.44
CA TRP A 7 6.69 -9.49 -8.16
C TRP A 7 8.20 -9.44 -7.94
N LYS A 8 8.61 -8.99 -6.76
CA LYS A 8 9.98 -9.03 -6.25
C LYS A 8 10.12 -10.09 -5.17
N ALA A 9 11.13 -10.96 -5.24
CA ALA A 9 11.38 -11.92 -4.16
C ALA A 9 12.00 -11.24 -2.93
N LEU A 10 11.39 -11.44 -1.76
CA LEU A 10 11.95 -11.01 -0.46
C LEU A 10 12.65 -12.18 0.25
N ALA A 11 12.11 -13.38 0.08
CA ALA A 11 12.71 -14.63 0.54
C ALA A 11 12.61 -15.67 -0.58
N ASN A 12 13.69 -16.41 -0.80
CA ASN A 12 13.72 -17.50 -1.78
C ASN A 12 13.34 -18.80 -1.09
N GLY A 13 12.47 -19.58 -1.75
CA GLY A 13 12.08 -20.92 -1.32
C GLY A 13 12.10 -21.88 -2.50
N ASP A 14 11.80 -23.15 -2.25
CA ASP A 14 11.66 -24.14 -3.32
C ASP A 14 10.41 -23.83 -4.17
N ARG A 15 10.48 -24.13 -5.47
CA ARG A 15 9.38 -23.95 -6.41
C ARG A 15 8.17 -24.83 -6.10
N ALA A 16 8.37 -25.93 -5.38
CA ALA A 16 7.29 -26.81 -4.93
C ALA A 16 6.55 -26.27 -3.70
N THR A 17 7.10 -25.27 -3.01
CA THR A 17 6.51 -24.69 -1.81
C THR A 17 5.48 -23.61 -2.17
N PRO A 18 4.27 -23.64 -1.59
CA PRO A 18 3.30 -22.56 -1.74
C PRO A 18 3.87 -21.21 -1.34
N VAL A 19 3.58 -20.16 -2.12
CA VAL A 19 4.14 -18.82 -1.92
C VAL A 19 3.31 -18.00 -0.93
N VAL A 20 3.98 -17.12 -0.18
CA VAL A 20 3.34 -16.04 0.58
C VAL A 20 3.47 -14.74 -0.19
N LEU A 21 2.34 -14.09 -0.46
CA LEU A 21 2.31 -12.81 -1.19
C LEU A 21 2.27 -11.66 -0.17
N ALA A 22 3.02 -10.61 -0.41
CA ALA A 22 3.10 -9.41 0.41
C ALA A 22 2.74 -8.17 -0.42
N VAL A 23 1.69 -7.48 0.00
CA VAL A 23 1.03 -6.42 -0.76
C VAL A 23 1.20 -5.09 -0.04
N ASP A 24 2.03 -4.24 -0.63
CA ASP A 24 2.37 -2.90 -0.13
C ASP A 24 2.95 -2.04 -1.25
N PHE A 25 2.98 -0.73 -1.03
CA PHE A 25 3.67 0.23 -1.89
C PHE A 25 5.03 0.57 -1.28
N ASP A 26 6.04 -0.23 -1.64
CA ASP A 26 7.42 -0.03 -1.17
C ASP A 26 8.07 1.14 -1.92
N THR A 27 8.32 2.23 -1.19
CA THR A 27 9.06 3.39 -1.67
C THR A 27 10.31 3.60 -0.85
N THR A 28 11.41 3.88 -1.54
CA THR A 28 12.69 4.15 -0.87
C THR A 28 12.58 5.41 -0.02
N GLY A 29 12.97 5.31 1.26
CA GLY A 29 13.03 6.45 2.18
C GLY A 29 11.77 6.70 3.01
N ARG A 30 10.75 5.83 2.94
CA ARG A 30 9.60 5.92 3.83
C ARG A 30 10.00 5.59 5.29
N PRO A 31 9.38 6.22 6.30
CA PRO A 31 9.69 5.94 7.71
C PRO A 31 9.14 4.60 8.20
N GLU A 32 8.13 4.04 7.54
CA GLU A 32 7.49 2.78 7.93
C GLU A 32 8.34 1.55 7.52
N ALA A 33 8.51 0.60 8.43
CA ALA A 33 9.14 -0.69 8.18
C ALA A 33 8.43 -1.42 7.02
N THR A 34 9.18 -2.23 6.27
CA THR A 34 8.70 -2.89 5.05
C THR A 34 8.55 -4.39 5.26
N PHE A 35 7.86 -5.07 4.33
CA PHE A 35 7.79 -6.53 4.33
C PHE A 35 9.16 -7.22 4.21
N ALA A 36 10.20 -6.53 3.73
CA ALA A 36 11.57 -7.06 3.76
C ALA A 36 12.08 -7.23 5.20
N ALA A 37 11.73 -6.32 6.12
CA ALA A 37 12.07 -6.45 7.54
C ALA A 37 11.32 -7.62 8.18
N LEU A 38 10.04 -7.79 7.84
CA LEU A 38 9.22 -8.91 8.33
C LEU A 38 9.80 -10.24 7.84
N ALA A 39 10.04 -10.37 6.54
CA ALA A 39 10.59 -11.58 5.91
C ALA A 39 11.96 -11.97 6.53
N GLY A 40 12.85 -10.98 6.73
CA GLY A 40 14.15 -11.21 7.35
C GLY A 40 14.06 -11.68 8.81
N THR A 41 13.01 -11.28 9.53
CA THR A 41 12.81 -11.67 10.93
C THR A 41 12.13 -13.03 11.07
N MET A 42 11.14 -13.33 10.22
CA MET A 42 10.43 -14.61 10.24
C MET A 42 11.34 -15.80 9.87
N ASN A 43 12.33 -15.58 8.98
CA ASN A 43 13.31 -16.57 8.54
C ASN A 43 12.69 -17.94 8.18
N ARG A 44 11.74 -17.91 7.24
CA ARG A 44 10.92 -19.06 6.85
C ARG A 44 11.37 -19.70 5.54
N PRO A 45 11.10 -21.01 5.33
CA PRO A 45 11.44 -21.70 4.09
C PRO A 45 10.52 -21.36 2.92
N GLU A 46 9.29 -20.87 3.18
CA GLU A 46 8.37 -20.46 2.12
C GLU A 46 8.91 -19.24 1.34
N PRO A 47 8.78 -19.24 0.00
CA PRO A 47 9.09 -18.04 -0.76
C PRO A 47 8.11 -16.92 -0.39
N ILE A 48 8.64 -15.70 -0.25
CA ILE A 48 7.84 -14.49 0.01
C ILE A 48 8.04 -13.55 -1.17
N TRP A 49 6.94 -13.20 -1.85
CA TRP A 49 6.97 -12.26 -2.98
C TRP A 49 6.22 -10.99 -2.66
N HIS A 50 6.84 -9.86 -2.99
CA HIS A 50 6.33 -8.53 -2.76
C HIS A 50 5.84 -7.90 -4.05
N THR A 51 4.70 -7.22 -3.99
CA THR A 51 4.11 -6.55 -5.15
C THR A 51 5.03 -5.47 -5.72
N LEU A 52 5.14 -5.43 -7.04
CA LEU A 52 5.65 -4.29 -7.80
C LEU A 52 4.46 -3.62 -8.50
N PRO A 53 4.29 -2.29 -8.39
CA PRO A 53 3.18 -1.63 -9.05
C PRO A 53 3.31 -1.73 -10.59
N PRO A 54 2.18 -1.69 -11.33
CA PRO A 54 2.22 -1.56 -12.78
C PRO A 54 3.00 -0.31 -13.20
N ALA A 55 3.58 -0.36 -14.38
CA ALA A 55 4.34 0.78 -14.92
C ALA A 55 3.45 2.03 -15.01
N PRO A 56 3.94 3.22 -14.62
CA PRO A 56 3.18 4.45 -14.74
C PRO A 56 2.65 4.65 -16.17
N GLY A 57 1.36 4.98 -16.29
CA GLY A 57 0.70 5.18 -17.58
C GLY A 57 0.27 3.89 -18.31
N SER A 58 0.51 2.70 -17.75
CA SER A 58 -0.07 1.47 -18.31
C SER A 58 -1.59 1.41 -18.08
N PRO A 59 -2.35 0.67 -18.91
CA PRO A 59 -3.78 0.47 -18.69
C PRO A 59 -4.11 -0.06 -17.29
N GLU A 60 -3.30 -0.98 -16.77
CA GLU A 60 -3.45 -1.57 -15.44
C GLU A 60 -3.24 -0.55 -14.30
N ALA A 61 -2.45 0.49 -14.53
CA ALA A 61 -2.23 1.55 -13.56
C ALA A 61 -3.41 2.53 -13.43
N SER A 62 -4.51 2.30 -14.16
CA SER A 62 -5.65 3.22 -14.23
C SER A 62 -6.81 2.87 -13.28
N THR A 63 -6.89 1.65 -12.76
CA THR A 63 -7.99 1.19 -11.89
C THR A 63 -7.48 0.30 -10.77
N GLY A 64 -8.22 0.21 -9.66
CA GLY A 64 -7.91 -0.69 -8.55
C GLY A 64 -7.90 -2.16 -9.00
N ALA A 65 -8.87 -2.53 -9.84
CA ALA A 65 -8.91 -3.86 -10.46
C ALA A 65 -7.72 -4.10 -11.39
N GLY A 66 -7.24 -3.08 -12.10
CA GLY A 66 -6.06 -3.17 -12.97
C GLY A 66 -4.79 -3.56 -12.22
N TYR A 67 -4.57 -3.02 -11.03
CA TYR A 67 -3.47 -3.44 -10.15
C TYR A 67 -3.58 -4.93 -9.77
N VAL A 68 -4.78 -5.38 -9.42
CA VAL A 68 -5.03 -6.79 -9.09
C VAL A 68 -4.77 -7.69 -10.31
N GLU A 69 -5.24 -7.31 -11.50
CA GLU A 69 -4.98 -8.05 -12.74
C GLU A 69 -3.49 -8.12 -13.08
N HIS A 70 -2.76 -7.02 -12.86
CA HIS A 70 -1.32 -6.97 -13.08
C HIS A 70 -0.58 -8.02 -12.25
N TRP A 71 -0.93 -8.16 -10.97
CA TRP A 71 -0.31 -9.11 -10.05
C TRP A 71 -0.78 -10.55 -10.25
N ILE A 72 -2.07 -10.75 -10.54
CA ILE A 72 -2.65 -12.09 -10.61
C ILE A 72 -2.32 -12.83 -11.91
N ARG A 73 -2.00 -12.12 -13.00
CA ARG A 73 -1.88 -12.68 -14.35
C ARG A 73 -0.96 -13.90 -14.42
N ASP A 74 0.26 -13.78 -13.89
CA ASP A 74 1.24 -14.86 -13.96
C ASP A 74 0.89 -16.00 -12.98
N LEU A 75 0.37 -15.64 -11.79
CA LEU A 75 -0.09 -16.61 -10.78
C LEU A 75 -1.24 -17.48 -11.31
N ALA A 76 -2.22 -16.88 -11.98
CA ALA A 76 -3.37 -17.57 -12.54
C ALA A 76 -2.98 -18.44 -13.75
N ALA A 77 -2.09 -17.95 -14.62
CA ALA A 77 -1.61 -18.70 -15.78
C ALA A 77 -0.85 -19.97 -15.36
N GLU A 78 -0.03 -19.87 -14.32
CA GLU A 78 0.72 -21.00 -13.77
C GLU A 78 -0.07 -21.81 -12.73
N ARG A 79 -1.25 -21.33 -12.32
CA ARG A 79 -2.01 -21.82 -11.15
C ARG A 79 -1.10 -22.01 -9.94
N ALA A 80 -0.26 -21.01 -9.69
CA ALA A 80 0.72 -21.06 -8.63
C ALA A 80 0.03 -21.23 -7.26
N PRO A 81 0.48 -22.18 -6.42
CA PRO A 81 -0.11 -22.38 -5.10
C PRO A 81 0.26 -21.21 -4.19
N VAL A 82 -0.75 -20.54 -3.63
CA VAL A 82 -0.57 -19.43 -2.68
C VAL A 82 -1.04 -19.86 -1.31
N LYS A 83 -0.16 -19.75 -0.31
CA LYS A 83 -0.45 -20.09 1.08
C LYS A 83 -1.22 -18.98 1.78
N ALA A 84 -0.71 -17.76 1.64
CA ALA A 84 -1.23 -16.59 2.32
C ALA A 84 -1.02 -15.32 1.51
N VAL A 85 -1.88 -14.32 1.76
CA VAL A 85 -1.74 -12.96 1.24
C VAL A 85 -1.67 -12.01 2.43
N LEU A 86 -0.56 -11.29 2.51
CA LEU A 86 -0.23 -10.31 3.53
C LEU A 86 -0.49 -8.91 2.97
N GLY A 87 -1.14 -8.03 3.72
CA GLY A 87 -1.37 -6.64 3.28
C GLY A 87 -1.07 -5.63 4.39
N PHE A 88 -0.38 -4.53 4.05
CA PHE A 88 -0.07 -3.46 5.02
C PHE A 88 -0.81 -2.18 4.64
N CYS A 89 -1.48 -1.53 5.60
CA CYS A 89 -2.22 -0.28 5.37
C CYS A 89 -3.20 -0.43 4.19
N ALA A 90 -3.09 0.41 3.17
CA ALA A 90 -3.85 0.35 1.91
C ALA A 90 -3.67 -0.98 1.15
N GLY A 91 -2.52 -1.64 1.29
CA GLY A 91 -2.25 -2.95 0.70
C GLY A 91 -3.17 -4.05 1.22
N SER A 92 -3.78 -3.85 2.39
CA SER A 92 -4.80 -4.75 2.94
C SER A 92 -6.05 -4.84 2.06
N VAL A 93 -6.39 -3.77 1.33
CA VAL A 93 -7.53 -3.76 0.40
C VAL A 93 -7.21 -4.63 -0.82
N TYR A 94 -6.02 -4.44 -1.39
CA TYR A 94 -5.53 -5.23 -2.51
C TYR A 94 -5.28 -6.69 -2.15
N ALA A 95 -4.81 -6.97 -0.93
CA ALA A 95 -4.63 -8.33 -0.42
C ALA A 95 -5.95 -9.11 -0.38
N ALA A 96 -7.03 -8.47 0.06
CA ALA A 96 -8.37 -9.06 0.02
C ALA A 96 -8.80 -9.39 -1.42
N ALA A 97 -8.67 -8.42 -2.34
CA ALA A 97 -9.04 -8.63 -3.74
C ALA A 97 -8.19 -9.72 -4.41
N LEU A 98 -6.89 -9.81 -4.11
CA LEU A 98 -6.03 -10.89 -4.60
C LEU A 98 -6.48 -12.26 -4.07
N ALA A 99 -6.80 -12.37 -2.78
CA ALA A 99 -7.27 -13.61 -2.19
C ALA A 99 -8.56 -14.13 -2.86
N ASP A 100 -9.50 -13.23 -3.18
CA ASP A 100 -10.72 -13.57 -3.91
C ASP A 100 -10.43 -14.12 -5.31
N ARG A 101 -9.43 -13.53 -6.01
CA ARG A 101 -9.04 -14.01 -7.33
C ARG A 101 -8.32 -15.36 -7.27
N ILE A 102 -7.49 -15.57 -6.25
CA ILE A 102 -6.78 -16.84 -6.03
C ILE A 102 -7.76 -17.99 -5.73
N ALA A 103 -8.84 -17.69 -4.99
CA ALA A 103 -9.88 -18.67 -4.68
C ALA A 103 -10.60 -19.26 -5.91
N ALA A 104 -10.37 -18.71 -7.12
CA ALA A 104 -10.92 -19.25 -8.36
C ALA A 104 -10.24 -20.57 -8.82
N TRP A 105 -9.06 -20.93 -8.30
CA TRP A 105 -8.36 -22.16 -8.71
C TRP A 105 -7.79 -23.01 -7.56
N GLN A 106 -7.91 -22.54 -6.32
CA GLN A 106 -7.50 -23.27 -5.12
C GLN A 106 -8.41 -22.86 -3.95
N ASP A 107 -8.24 -23.52 -2.79
CA ASP A 107 -8.86 -23.06 -1.56
C ASP A 107 -8.40 -21.62 -1.24
N PRO A 108 -9.27 -20.78 -0.64
CA PRO A 108 -8.92 -19.41 -0.30
C PRO A 108 -7.65 -19.34 0.56
N PRO A 109 -6.64 -18.54 0.16
CA PRO A 109 -5.43 -18.39 0.96
C PRO A 109 -5.73 -17.68 2.28
N LEU A 110 -4.90 -17.91 3.29
CA LEU A 110 -4.98 -17.15 4.54
C LEU A 110 -4.75 -15.65 4.26
N VAL A 111 -5.62 -14.79 4.78
CA VAL A 111 -5.46 -13.33 4.67
C VAL A 111 -5.01 -12.76 6.01
N VAL A 112 -3.84 -12.14 6.01
CA VAL A 112 -3.27 -11.47 7.19
C VAL A 112 -3.02 -10.00 6.85
N ILE A 113 -3.61 -9.10 7.62
CA ILE A 113 -3.58 -7.66 7.32
C ILE A 113 -3.02 -6.88 8.52
N PHE A 114 -2.24 -5.84 8.24
CA PHE A 114 -1.51 -5.06 9.23
C PHE A 114 -1.95 -3.60 9.14
N ASP A 115 -2.55 -3.08 10.21
CA ASP A 115 -3.22 -1.78 10.25
C ASP A 115 -4.05 -1.50 8.99
N PRO A 116 -5.03 -2.36 8.65
CA PRO A 116 -5.79 -2.24 7.42
C PRO A 116 -6.57 -0.94 7.37
N GLU A 117 -6.53 -0.25 6.23
CA GLU A 117 -7.15 1.07 6.07
C GLU A 117 -8.10 1.08 4.85
N LEU A 118 -9.27 1.72 5.02
CA LEU A 118 -10.18 2.03 3.90
C LEU A 118 -9.88 3.43 3.37
N LEU A 119 -9.47 3.51 2.11
CA LEU A 119 -9.00 4.75 1.52
C LEU A 119 -10.16 5.67 1.16
N ASN A 120 -10.00 6.95 1.48
CA ASN A 120 -10.95 8.00 1.19
C ASN A 120 -10.22 9.32 0.84
N SER A 121 -10.98 10.34 0.43
CA SER A 121 -10.42 11.64 0.04
C SER A 121 -9.64 12.33 1.17
N GLN A 122 -10.01 12.14 2.44
CA GLN A 122 -9.34 12.78 3.57
C GLN A 122 -7.93 12.23 3.75
N ILE A 123 -7.76 10.91 3.62
CA ILE A 123 -6.46 10.24 3.68
C ILE A 123 -5.54 10.75 2.56
N LEU A 124 -6.05 10.86 1.32
CA LEU A 124 -5.28 11.41 0.20
C LEU A 124 -4.82 12.84 0.45
N MET A 125 -5.72 13.68 0.98
CA MET A 125 -5.39 15.07 1.32
C MET A 125 -4.32 15.14 2.41
N TRP A 126 -4.42 14.30 3.45
CA TRP A 126 -3.41 14.21 4.50
C TRP A 126 -2.04 13.78 3.95
N GLN A 127 -2.00 12.78 3.07
CA GLN A 127 -0.76 12.32 2.42
C GLN A 127 -0.14 13.42 1.56
N PHE A 128 -0.96 14.15 0.78
CA PHE A 128 -0.49 15.30 0.02
C PHE A 128 0.12 16.39 0.93
N GLN A 129 -0.51 16.68 2.07
CA GLN A 129 0.02 17.64 3.04
C GLN A 129 1.34 17.17 3.65
N LYS A 130 1.47 15.88 3.98
CA LYS A 130 2.70 15.26 4.49
C LYS A 130 3.84 15.41 3.48
N VAL A 131 3.61 15.05 2.22
CA VAL A 131 4.59 15.20 1.13
C VAL A 131 4.95 16.66 0.88
N SER A 132 3.96 17.55 0.83
CA SER A 132 4.19 18.99 0.69
C SER A 132 5.04 19.54 1.84
N GLY A 133 4.87 19.01 3.05
CA GLY A 133 5.69 19.34 4.21
C GLY A 133 7.16 18.96 4.05
N PHE A 134 7.46 17.82 3.43
CA PHE A 134 8.86 17.44 3.12
C PHE A 134 9.52 18.36 2.09
N MET A 135 8.73 19.04 1.27
CA MET A 135 9.22 20.05 0.32
C MET A 135 9.38 21.45 0.94
N ALA A 136 9.17 21.61 2.24
CA ALA A 136 9.26 22.93 2.89
C ALA A 136 10.66 23.56 2.87
N GLY A 137 11.71 22.77 2.65
CA GLY A 137 13.07 23.28 2.43
C GLY A 137 13.30 23.86 1.03
N THR A 138 12.40 23.57 0.08
CA THR A 138 12.51 23.92 -1.34
C THR A 138 11.44 24.93 -1.79
N LEU A 139 10.28 24.90 -1.13
CA LEU A 139 9.17 25.82 -1.34
C LEU A 139 9.22 26.98 -0.34
N SER A 140 8.91 28.18 -0.80
CA SER A 140 8.68 29.32 0.09
C SER A 140 7.41 29.13 0.92
N ALA A 141 7.31 29.81 2.06
CA ALA A 141 6.11 29.77 2.90
C ALA A 141 4.84 30.22 2.14
N ALA A 142 4.98 31.15 1.19
CA ALA A 142 3.87 31.60 0.34
C ALA A 142 3.43 30.52 -0.65
N GLU A 143 4.37 29.81 -1.29
CA GLU A 143 4.07 28.69 -2.18
C GLU A 143 3.39 27.54 -1.41
N ILE A 144 3.85 27.23 -0.19
CA ILE A 144 3.21 26.21 0.66
C ILE A 144 1.79 26.62 1.04
N ALA A 145 1.58 27.88 1.44
CA ALA A 145 0.26 28.38 1.80
C ALA A 145 -0.71 28.32 0.61
N GLU A 146 -0.23 28.71 -0.58
CA GLU A 146 -1.03 28.66 -1.80
C GLU A 146 -1.33 27.23 -2.25
N ALA A 147 -0.34 26.33 -2.24
CA ALA A 147 -0.53 24.92 -2.54
C ALA A 147 -1.55 24.27 -1.58
N ARG A 148 -1.50 24.61 -0.28
CA ARG A 148 -2.50 24.15 0.69
C ARG A 148 -3.89 24.70 0.38
N ARG A 149 -4.00 25.98 0.01
CA ARG A 149 -5.27 26.62 -0.35
C ARG A 149 -5.90 25.96 -1.58
N ILE A 150 -5.13 25.75 -2.64
CA ILE A 150 -5.61 25.10 -3.88
C ILE A 150 -5.92 23.63 -3.61
N GLY A 151 -5.09 22.92 -2.83
CA GLY A 151 -5.35 21.53 -2.44
C GLY A 151 -6.65 21.38 -1.66
N GLN A 152 -6.95 22.33 -0.76
CA GLN A 152 -8.21 22.36 -0.02
C GLN A 152 -9.41 22.58 -0.93
N GLN A 153 -9.31 23.47 -1.92
CA GLN A 153 -10.34 23.64 -2.94
C GLN A 153 -10.52 22.38 -3.77
N ALA A 154 -9.43 21.73 -4.18
CA ALA A 154 -9.49 20.46 -4.90
C ALA A 154 -10.21 19.37 -4.08
N PHE A 155 -9.95 19.29 -2.78
CA PHE A 155 -10.66 18.40 -1.86
C PHE A 155 -12.17 18.69 -1.82
N GLU A 156 -12.55 19.95 -1.65
CA GLU A 156 -13.96 20.40 -1.56
C GLU A 156 -14.76 20.15 -2.84
N TYR A 157 -14.12 20.31 -4.01
CA TYR A 157 -14.77 20.12 -5.31
C TYR A 157 -14.62 18.71 -5.89
N SER A 158 -13.86 17.83 -5.22
CA SER A 158 -13.65 16.47 -5.71
C SER A 158 -14.91 15.63 -5.61
N THR A 159 -15.15 14.79 -6.62
CA THR A 159 -16.27 13.83 -6.61
C THR A 159 -15.93 12.53 -5.89
N GLY A 160 -14.65 12.33 -5.54
CA GLY A 160 -14.17 11.16 -4.84
C GLY A 160 -12.63 11.06 -4.86
N PRO A 161 -12.07 9.98 -4.30
CA PRO A 161 -10.63 9.81 -4.14
C PRO A 161 -9.86 9.85 -5.47
N VAL A 162 -10.41 9.26 -6.54
CA VAL A 162 -9.76 9.19 -7.85
C VAL A 162 -9.65 10.57 -8.51
N ASP A 163 -10.74 11.35 -8.54
CA ASP A 163 -10.72 12.73 -9.05
C ASP A 163 -9.80 13.63 -8.21
N LEU A 164 -9.82 13.47 -6.89
CA LEU A 164 -8.92 14.21 -5.99
C LEU A 164 -7.45 13.90 -6.29
N LYS A 165 -7.10 12.63 -6.48
CA LYS A 165 -5.73 12.19 -6.82
C LYS A 165 -5.21 12.91 -8.07
N ASP A 166 -5.99 12.97 -9.14
CA ASP A 166 -5.55 13.64 -10.39
C ASP A 166 -5.29 15.14 -10.18
N ARG A 167 -6.14 15.80 -9.37
CA ARG A 167 -5.96 17.21 -9.01
C ARG A 167 -4.72 17.44 -8.15
N LEU A 168 -4.48 16.59 -7.14
CA LEU A 168 -3.34 16.72 -6.24
C LEU A 168 -2.01 16.41 -6.93
N ILE A 169 -1.98 15.46 -7.86
CA ILE A 169 -0.81 15.18 -8.70
C ILE A 169 -0.46 16.39 -9.56
N THR A 170 -1.45 16.95 -10.26
CA THR A 170 -1.27 18.15 -11.09
C THR A 170 -0.73 19.31 -10.25
N LEU A 171 -1.35 19.56 -9.10
CA LEU A 171 -0.93 20.60 -8.17
C LEU A 171 0.49 20.41 -7.66
N MET A 172 0.87 19.19 -7.29
CA MET A 172 2.22 18.90 -6.84
C MET A 172 3.26 19.12 -7.94
N HIS A 173 2.92 18.82 -9.20
CA HIS A 173 3.79 19.07 -10.33
C HIS A 173 3.98 20.59 -10.58
N ASP A 174 2.89 21.35 -10.54
CA ASP A 174 2.90 22.81 -10.80
C ASP A 174 3.76 23.59 -9.80
N PHE A 175 3.72 23.21 -8.52
CA PHE A 175 4.52 23.86 -7.48
C PHE A 175 5.90 23.22 -7.32
N GLY A 176 5.96 21.89 -7.43
CA GLY A 176 7.15 21.13 -7.10
C GLY A 176 8.23 21.19 -8.17
N ASP A 177 7.88 21.10 -9.46
CA ASP A 177 8.87 21.03 -10.53
C ASP A 177 9.74 22.29 -10.59
N PRO A 178 9.16 23.52 -10.57
CA PRO A 178 9.96 24.74 -10.50
C PRO A 178 10.82 24.82 -9.23
N ALA A 179 10.31 24.36 -8.09
CA ALA A 179 11.02 24.42 -6.82
C ALA A 179 12.23 23.49 -6.78
N LEU A 180 12.08 22.24 -7.25
CA LEU A 180 13.16 21.27 -7.33
C LEU A 180 14.18 21.68 -8.41
N ALA A 181 13.76 22.30 -9.51
CA ALA A 181 14.65 22.85 -10.52
C ALA A 181 15.53 23.97 -9.93
N ARG A 182 14.95 24.88 -9.14
CA ARG A 182 15.71 25.93 -8.41
C ARG A 182 16.70 25.35 -7.40
N ALA A 183 16.38 24.21 -6.79
CA ALA A 183 17.28 23.48 -5.90
C ALA A 183 18.37 22.68 -6.64
N GLY A 184 18.42 22.76 -7.98
CA GLY A 184 19.50 22.18 -8.78
C GLY A 184 19.30 20.71 -9.15
N LEU A 185 18.12 20.13 -8.94
CA LEU A 185 17.82 18.78 -9.43
C LEU A 185 17.62 18.82 -10.95
N ASP A 186 18.24 17.90 -11.67
CA ASP A 186 18.03 17.74 -13.10
C ASP A 186 16.62 17.21 -13.43
N ALA A 187 16.21 17.34 -14.69
CA ALA A 187 14.87 16.98 -15.13
C ALA A 187 14.55 15.49 -14.94
N THR A 188 15.55 14.61 -15.09
CA THR A 188 15.38 13.16 -14.91
C THR A 188 15.05 12.83 -13.46
N ARG A 189 15.82 13.38 -12.51
CA ARG A 189 15.58 13.15 -11.09
C ARG A 189 14.24 13.71 -10.62
N ARG A 190 13.83 14.87 -11.13
CA ARG A 190 12.50 15.44 -10.83
C ARG A 190 11.38 14.54 -11.36
N ALA A 191 11.50 14.07 -12.61
CA ALA A 191 10.53 13.15 -13.19
C ALA A 191 10.43 11.83 -12.40
N GLU A 192 11.55 11.28 -11.92
CA GLU A 192 11.54 10.10 -11.04
C GLU A 192 10.78 10.36 -9.73
N LEU A 193 11.04 11.49 -9.06
CA LEU A 193 10.36 11.85 -7.80
C LEU A 193 8.85 12.02 -7.99
N PHE A 194 8.42 12.74 -9.03
CA PHE A 194 7.00 12.89 -9.34
C PHE A 194 6.37 11.57 -9.78
N GLY A 195 7.12 10.71 -10.48
CA GLY A 195 6.66 9.37 -10.83
C GLY A 195 6.34 8.53 -9.59
N VAL A 196 7.23 8.55 -8.58
CA VAL A 196 7.01 7.85 -7.30
C VAL A 196 5.80 8.42 -6.56
N PHE A 197 5.69 9.75 -6.45
CA PHE A 197 4.55 10.39 -5.80
C PHE A 197 3.21 10.08 -6.50
N SER A 198 3.20 10.17 -7.83
CA SER A 198 2.00 9.90 -8.64
C SER A 198 1.59 8.43 -8.54
N GLY A 199 2.56 7.52 -8.56
CA GLY A 199 2.32 6.09 -8.34
C GLY A 199 1.74 5.82 -6.95
N PHE A 200 2.28 6.45 -5.91
CA PHE A 200 1.80 6.29 -4.54
C PHE A 200 0.37 6.81 -4.36
N LEU A 201 0.08 8.04 -4.78
CA LEU A 201 -1.29 8.56 -4.71
C LEU A 201 -2.25 7.74 -5.59
N GLY A 202 -1.79 7.29 -6.76
CA GLY A 202 -2.52 6.37 -7.62
C GLY A 202 -2.93 5.10 -6.89
N TYR A 203 -1.96 4.43 -6.28
CA TYR A 203 -2.18 3.23 -5.46
C TYR A 203 -3.20 3.46 -4.35
N LEU A 204 -3.08 4.55 -3.58
CA LEU A 204 -4.04 4.85 -2.50
C LEU A 204 -5.44 5.15 -3.03
N ALA A 205 -5.56 5.98 -4.05
CA ALA A 205 -6.85 6.40 -4.57
C ALA A 205 -7.60 5.24 -5.23
N LEU A 206 -6.89 4.42 -6.01
CA LEU A 206 -7.47 3.28 -6.72
C LEU A 206 -7.86 2.13 -5.78
N ALA A 207 -7.25 2.02 -4.59
CA ALA A 207 -7.72 1.10 -3.56
C ALA A 207 -9.17 1.40 -3.12
N SER A 208 -9.62 2.66 -3.19
CA SER A 208 -10.99 3.04 -2.84
C SER A 208 -12.07 2.51 -3.81
N GLU A 209 -11.67 2.01 -4.98
CA GLU A 209 -12.58 1.38 -5.95
C GLU A 209 -12.93 -0.06 -5.57
N LEU A 210 -12.21 -0.65 -4.62
CA LEU A 210 -12.35 -2.03 -4.17
C LEU A 210 -13.07 -2.09 -2.82
N ASP A 211 -13.93 -3.10 -2.62
CA ASP A 211 -14.54 -3.37 -1.31
C ASP A 211 -13.92 -4.64 -0.70
N PRO A 212 -13.08 -4.51 0.35
CA PRO A 212 -12.42 -5.65 0.96
C PRO A 212 -13.23 -6.29 2.09
N ARG A 213 -14.38 -5.71 2.48
CA ARG A 213 -15.05 -6.01 3.75
C ARG A 213 -15.50 -7.46 3.87
N GLU A 214 -15.94 -8.08 2.77
CA GLU A 214 -16.35 -9.49 2.81
C GLU A 214 -15.17 -10.38 3.17
N ARG A 215 -14.03 -10.24 2.48
CA ARG A 215 -12.84 -11.03 2.76
C ARG A 215 -12.21 -10.69 4.11
N TRP A 216 -12.24 -9.42 4.53
CA TRP A 216 -11.71 -9.02 5.83
C TRP A 216 -12.43 -9.70 7.00
N ARG A 217 -13.72 -10.04 6.89
CA ARG A 217 -14.44 -10.81 7.93
C ARG A 217 -13.83 -12.17 8.23
N GLU A 218 -13.04 -12.72 7.32
CA GLU A 218 -12.33 -14.00 7.45
C GLU A 218 -10.83 -13.80 7.77
N ALA A 219 -10.34 -12.57 7.73
CA ALA A 219 -8.93 -12.25 7.90
C ALA A 219 -8.48 -12.15 9.36
N VAL A 220 -7.18 -12.35 9.58
CA VAL A 220 -6.51 -12.00 10.82
C VAL A 220 -5.90 -10.60 10.66
N ALA A 221 -6.37 -9.64 11.45
CA ALA A 221 -5.83 -8.28 11.48
C ALA A 221 -4.86 -8.10 12.65
N PHE A 222 -3.72 -7.48 12.38
CA PHE A 222 -2.79 -6.96 13.38
C PHE A 222 -2.99 -5.46 13.48
N SER A 223 -3.25 -4.95 14.68
CA SER A 223 -3.48 -3.52 14.95
C SER A 223 -2.36 -2.95 15.82
N SER A 224 -1.79 -1.83 15.41
CA SER A 224 -0.81 -1.07 16.21
C SER A 224 -1.45 -0.32 17.37
N ASN A 225 -0.62 0.31 18.21
CA ASN A 225 -1.04 1.26 19.22
C ASN A 225 -1.23 2.69 18.68
N THR A 226 -1.02 2.93 17.38
CA THR A 226 -1.18 4.26 16.80
C THR A 226 -2.67 4.59 16.68
N PRO A 227 -3.19 5.62 17.39
CA PRO A 227 -4.64 5.85 17.50
C PRO A 227 -5.34 6.18 16.18
N LEU A 228 -4.62 6.77 15.23
CA LEU A 228 -5.13 7.21 13.93
C LEU A 228 -4.60 6.33 12.78
N SER A 229 -4.33 5.05 13.04
CA SER A 229 -3.94 4.08 12.02
C SER A 229 -4.91 2.89 11.98
N GLY A 230 -5.05 2.29 10.79
CA GLY A 230 -5.76 1.04 10.58
C GLY A 230 -7.19 1.00 11.14
N LEU A 231 -7.54 -0.11 11.80
CA LEU A 231 -8.85 -0.31 12.44
C LEU A 231 -9.13 0.76 13.53
N ASN A 232 -8.10 1.27 14.21
CA ASN A 232 -8.27 2.32 15.23
C ASN A 232 -8.79 3.62 14.61
N ALA A 233 -8.20 4.04 13.50
CA ALA A 233 -8.65 5.22 12.74
C ALA A 233 -10.09 5.06 12.28
N MET A 234 -10.44 3.90 11.73
CA MET A 234 -11.79 3.63 11.23
C MET A 234 -12.82 3.69 12.36
N ARG A 235 -12.55 3.05 13.51
CA ARG A 235 -13.43 3.15 14.69
C ARG A 235 -13.57 4.59 15.20
N ALA A 236 -12.48 5.35 15.25
CA ALA A 236 -12.51 6.75 15.68
C ALA A 236 -13.38 7.63 14.75
N ASN A 237 -13.49 7.26 13.48
CA ASN A 237 -14.33 7.93 12.49
C ASN A 237 -15.73 7.30 12.33
N GLY A 238 -16.13 6.38 13.23
CA GLY A 238 -17.45 5.74 13.19
C GLY A 238 -17.64 4.74 12.05
N VAL A 239 -16.55 4.26 11.44
CA VAL A 239 -16.57 3.21 10.42
C VAL A 239 -16.36 1.86 11.09
N GLU A 240 -17.40 1.03 11.10
CA GLU A 240 -17.32 -0.33 11.62
C GLU A 240 -16.84 -1.30 10.54
N VAL A 241 -15.77 -2.01 10.84
CA VAL A 241 -15.18 -3.05 10.00
C VAL A 241 -14.98 -4.29 10.86
N ALA A 242 -15.47 -5.42 10.38
CA ALA A 242 -15.35 -6.72 11.05
C ALA A 242 -14.18 -7.53 10.47
N VAL A 243 -13.46 -8.21 11.36
CA VAL A 243 -12.40 -9.17 11.03
C VAL A 243 -12.59 -10.45 11.83
N ALA A 244 -12.07 -11.59 11.35
CA ALA A 244 -12.24 -12.86 12.06
C ALA A 244 -11.50 -12.84 13.41
N LYS A 245 -10.31 -12.25 13.42
CA LYS A 245 -9.48 -12.10 14.61
C LYS A 245 -8.69 -10.81 14.52
N GLU A 246 -8.67 -10.06 15.61
CA GLU A 246 -7.81 -8.89 15.77
C GLU A 246 -6.75 -9.15 16.84
N VAL A 247 -5.48 -8.97 16.46
CA VAL A 247 -4.31 -9.10 17.32
C VAL A 247 -3.73 -7.72 17.57
N HIS A 248 -3.78 -7.26 18.82
CA HIS A 248 -3.23 -5.97 19.21
C HIS A 248 -1.73 -6.08 19.46
N CYS A 249 -0.96 -5.20 18.83
CA CYS A 249 0.49 -5.16 18.89
C CYS A 249 0.94 -3.88 19.58
N PRO A 250 1.68 -3.94 20.70
CA PRO A 250 2.09 -2.76 21.46
C PRO A 250 3.28 -2.04 20.81
N VAL A 251 3.15 -1.69 19.53
CA VAL A 251 4.14 -1.01 18.70
C VAL A 251 3.46 0.08 17.89
N GLU A 252 4.22 1.06 17.41
CA GLU A 252 3.71 2.08 16.49
C GLU A 252 3.56 1.52 15.07
N HIS A 253 2.62 2.08 14.32
CA HIS A 253 2.33 1.76 12.91
C HIS A 253 3.61 1.64 12.07
N ALA A 254 4.49 2.65 12.17
CA ALA A 254 5.75 2.69 11.43
C ALA A 254 6.74 1.56 11.79
N GLY A 255 6.63 0.96 12.98
CA GLY A 255 7.52 -0.10 13.45
C GLY A 255 6.98 -1.51 13.27
N MET A 256 5.70 -1.68 12.92
CA MET A 256 5.01 -2.98 12.98
C MET A 256 5.74 -4.11 12.25
N LEU A 257 6.11 -3.89 10.98
CA LEU A 257 6.72 -4.94 10.17
C LEU A 257 8.17 -5.27 10.56
N ALA A 258 8.77 -4.49 11.45
CA ALA A 258 10.08 -4.78 12.05
C ALA A 258 9.97 -5.39 13.46
N ASP A 259 8.76 -5.50 14.02
CA ASP A 259 8.59 -6.05 15.36
C ASP A 259 8.75 -7.58 15.35
N ARG A 260 9.62 -8.05 16.24
CA ARG A 260 9.96 -9.47 16.32
C ARG A 260 8.79 -10.33 16.80
N ARG A 261 7.98 -9.84 17.74
CA ARG A 261 6.86 -10.62 18.30
C ARG A 261 5.74 -10.75 17.28
N LEU A 262 5.49 -9.67 16.53
CA LEU A 262 4.60 -9.70 15.38
C LEU A 262 5.09 -10.70 14.34
N ALA A 263 6.38 -10.69 13.99
CA ALA A 263 6.95 -11.66 13.05
C ALA A 263 6.78 -13.12 13.53
N GLU A 264 7.05 -13.40 14.81
CA GLU A 264 6.83 -14.71 15.42
C GLU A 264 5.35 -15.13 15.35
N ALA A 265 4.42 -14.23 15.68
CA ALA A 265 2.98 -14.50 15.61
C ALA A 265 2.49 -14.74 14.18
N VAL A 266 3.02 -14.02 13.18
CA VAL A 266 2.70 -14.27 11.77
C VAL A 266 3.27 -15.61 11.33
N ALA A 267 4.49 -15.95 11.73
CA ALA A 267 5.09 -17.25 11.41
C ALA A 267 4.25 -18.41 11.99
N GLU A 268 3.77 -18.31 13.22
CA GLU A 268 2.88 -19.30 13.84
C GLU A 268 1.54 -19.42 13.09
N LEU A 269 0.96 -18.30 12.64
CA LEU A 269 -0.26 -18.34 11.83
C LEU A 269 -0.05 -19.08 10.50
N LEU A 270 1.14 -18.95 9.91
CA LEU A 270 1.49 -19.64 8.68
C LEU A 270 1.81 -21.13 8.91
N ASP A 271 2.08 -21.59 10.12
CA ASP A 271 2.32 -23.01 10.40
C ASP A 271 1.04 -23.84 10.56
N ASN A 272 -0.09 -23.17 10.78
CA ASN A 272 -1.42 -23.78 10.95
C ASN A 272 -2.19 -23.85 9.63
#